data_AF-Q0JDV9-F1
#
_entry.id   AF-Q0JDV9-F1
#
_cell.length_a   1.000
_cell.length_b   1.000
_cell.length_c   1.000
_cell.angle_alpha   90.00
_cell.angle_beta   90.00
_cell.angle_gamma   90.00
#
_symmetry.space_group_name_H-M   'P 1'
#
loop_
_entity.id
_entity.type
_entity.pdbx_description
1 polymer ?
#
loop_
_entity_poly.entity_id
_entity_poly.type
_entity_poly.pdbx_seq_one_letter_code
_entity_poly.pdbx_strand_id
1 'polypeptide(L)'
;MPPHRNAAIRGAVDGHICLLIVLFLISIKLAAGGPIARSCQDSVCGGVRIPYPFGISSSGCAMAPSFEVDCNNTANGFKPFVGNVEVISLSNGQARVMNHVSSSCYNRTSRQMNPADVWYLNLTGTPYRLSDSANKFTVIGCRTLAYTFDDYNVGKYMSGCVSVCRRGDLSSAINGSCVGIGCCQTNISTGLSYYEVMFDYTLNTSGIYNRTPCSYAVLMESSSFTFSTTYLTSRAFNTSYGGQAPLVLDWAIRTANNCVEAQKNPASYACKGDYSVCLNSTNGPGYICNCKKGYQGNPYLQDSNGCQGKYYAYNKYSLRILMYDAVDFITNVSLF
;
A
#
# COMPACT_ATOMS: atom_id res chain seq x y z
N MET A 1 79.22 -54.62 47.67
CA MET A 1 78.94 -53.17 47.65
C MET A 1 78.77 -52.73 46.20
N PRO A 2 77.94 -51.70 45.95
CA PRO A 2 77.01 -51.50 44.81
C PRO A 2 77.74 -50.82 43.60
N PRO A 3 77.10 -50.26 42.52
CA PRO A 3 75.70 -49.83 42.29
C PRO A 3 75.14 -50.16 40.87
N HIS A 4 74.00 -49.71 40.32
CA HIS A 4 72.75 -49.02 40.74
C HIS A 4 71.68 -49.33 39.66
N ARG A 5 70.40 -49.24 40.04
CA ARG A 5 69.18 -49.33 39.21
C ARG A 5 68.99 -48.15 38.23
N ASN A 6 68.26 -48.39 37.13
CA ASN A 6 67.02 -47.67 36.69
C ASN A 6 66.86 -47.69 35.16
N ALA A 7 65.82 -48.38 34.66
CA ALA A 7 65.32 -48.21 33.30
C ALA A 7 63.81 -48.47 33.28
N ALA A 8 63.04 -47.44 33.57
CA ALA A 8 61.62 -47.31 33.24
C ALA A 8 61.23 -45.86 33.50
N ILE A 9 60.20 -45.36 32.80
CA ILE A 9 59.70 -43.97 32.84
C ILE A 9 60.39 -43.04 31.83
N ARG A 10 60.21 -43.34 30.54
CA ARG A 10 60.32 -42.34 29.44
C ARG A 10 59.11 -42.32 28.50
N GLY A 11 57.99 -42.94 28.88
CA GLY A 11 56.81 -43.09 28.02
C GLY A 11 55.52 -42.45 28.55
N ALA A 12 55.55 -41.72 29.66
CA ALA A 12 54.33 -41.22 30.31
C ALA A 12 54.16 -39.69 30.30
N VAL A 13 55.08 -38.94 29.66
CA VAL A 13 55.03 -37.47 29.64
C VAL A 13 54.47 -36.93 28.31
N ASP A 14 54.62 -37.68 27.21
CA ASP A 14 54.17 -37.23 25.88
C ASP A 14 52.67 -37.46 25.61
N GLY A 15 52.03 -38.39 26.33
CA GLY A 15 50.60 -38.69 26.18
C GLY A 15 49.68 -37.67 26.87
N HIS A 16 50.11 -37.07 27.98
CA HIS A 16 49.31 -36.09 28.73
C HIS A 16 49.37 -34.68 28.15
N ILE A 17 50.48 -34.31 27.50
CA ILE A 17 50.62 -33.01 26.84
C ILE A 17 49.77 -32.97 25.56
N CYS A 18 49.68 -34.07 24.81
CA CYS A 18 48.81 -34.16 23.62
C CYS A 18 47.31 -34.09 23.97
N LEU A 19 46.88 -34.71 25.08
CA LEU A 19 45.49 -34.70 25.51
C LEU A 19 45.02 -33.30 25.96
N LEU A 20 45.91 -32.52 26.59
CA LEU A 20 45.62 -31.14 27.00
C LEU A 20 45.54 -30.17 25.80
N ILE A 21 46.31 -30.40 24.74
CA ILE A 21 46.25 -29.60 23.51
C ILE A 21 44.98 -29.91 22.69
N VAL A 22 44.50 -31.16 22.69
CA VAL A 22 43.23 -31.53 22.05
C VAL A 22 42.01 -31.00 22.84
N LEU A 23 42.11 -30.93 24.18
CA LEU A 23 41.07 -30.34 25.03
C LEU A 23 41.01 -28.80 24.95
N PHE A 24 42.10 -28.13 24.58
CA PHE A 24 42.11 -26.66 24.38
C PHE A 24 41.59 -26.19 23.02
N LEU A 25 41.37 -27.11 22.06
CA LEU A 25 40.80 -26.79 20.74
C LEU A 25 39.27 -26.91 20.68
N ILE A 26 38.60 -27.30 21.77
CA ILE A 26 37.15 -27.11 21.92
C ILE A 26 36.91 -25.69 22.42
N SER A 27 37.31 -24.71 21.61
CA SER A 27 36.91 -23.33 21.78
C SER A 27 35.41 -23.25 21.49
N ILE A 28 34.67 -22.83 22.52
CA ILE A 28 33.23 -22.60 22.51
C ILE A 28 32.91 -21.73 21.28
N LYS A 29 32.28 -22.32 20.26
CA LYS A 29 31.47 -21.53 19.32
C LYS A 29 30.29 -21.04 20.15
N LEU A 30 30.45 -19.88 20.80
CA LEU A 30 29.29 -19.06 21.09
C LEU A 30 28.68 -18.82 19.72
N ALA A 31 27.51 -19.42 19.47
CA ALA A 31 26.63 -18.88 18.48
C ALA A 31 26.48 -17.41 18.88
N ALA A 32 27.08 -16.53 18.08
CA ALA A 32 26.61 -15.17 18.03
C ALA A 32 25.15 -15.31 17.61
N GLY A 33 24.26 -15.32 18.59
CA GLY A 33 22.88 -14.95 18.39
C GLY A 33 22.94 -13.50 17.93
N GLY A 34 23.24 -13.31 16.64
CA GLY A 34 22.72 -12.16 15.92
C GLY A 34 21.23 -12.11 16.22
N PRO A 35 20.63 -10.90 16.26
CA PRO A 35 19.22 -10.77 16.54
C PRO A 35 18.51 -11.81 15.68
N ILE A 36 17.81 -12.75 16.32
CA ILE A 36 16.95 -13.72 15.63
C ILE A 36 16.16 -12.83 14.69
N ALA A 37 16.39 -12.97 13.37
CA ALA A 37 15.63 -12.23 12.39
C ALA A 37 14.18 -12.54 12.75
N ARG A 38 13.49 -11.57 13.35
CA ARG A 38 12.18 -11.81 13.91
C ARG A 38 11.34 -12.14 12.70
N SER A 39 11.02 -13.43 12.53
CA SER A 39 10.29 -13.89 11.36
C SER A 39 8.92 -13.27 11.48
N CYS A 40 8.75 -12.14 10.78
CA CYS A 40 7.54 -11.36 10.77
C CYS A 40 6.60 -12.12 9.83
N GLN A 41 5.76 -12.98 10.41
CA GLN A 41 4.71 -13.64 9.66
C GLN A 41 3.64 -12.61 9.25
N ASP A 42 3.01 -12.86 8.11
CA ASP A 42 1.91 -12.02 7.66
C ASP A 42 0.80 -11.99 8.71
N SER A 43 0.35 -10.80 9.05
CA SER A 43 -0.79 -10.61 9.95
C SER A 43 -2.07 -10.45 9.15
N VAL A 44 -3.22 -10.68 9.78
CA VAL A 44 -4.54 -10.44 9.17
C VAL A 44 -5.37 -9.59 10.11
N CYS A 45 -5.99 -8.54 9.59
CA CYS A 45 -6.93 -7.69 10.32
C CYS A 45 -8.16 -7.46 9.45
N GLY A 46 -9.36 -7.79 9.94
CA GLY A 46 -10.59 -7.59 9.17
C GLY A 46 -10.65 -8.30 7.82
N GLY A 47 -9.95 -9.44 7.69
CA GLY A 47 -9.82 -10.16 6.41
C GLY A 47 -8.77 -9.57 5.46
N VAL A 48 -8.11 -8.47 5.83
CA VAL A 48 -7.02 -7.86 5.04
C VAL A 48 -5.69 -8.41 5.50
N ARG A 49 -4.91 -8.93 4.54
CA ARG A 49 -3.54 -9.38 4.74
C ARG A 49 -2.61 -8.17 4.90
N ILE A 50 -1.83 -8.17 5.98
CA ILE A 50 -0.84 -7.16 6.35
C ILE A 50 0.55 -7.83 6.28
N PRO A 51 1.21 -7.81 5.11
CA PRO A 51 2.53 -8.40 4.94
C PRO A 51 3.63 -7.41 5.35
N TYR A 52 4.78 -7.95 5.77
CA TYR A 52 6.00 -7.15 5.89
C TYR A 52 6.30 -6.44 4.55
N PRO A 53 6.68 -5.13 4.50
CA PRO A 53 7.23 -4.31 5.57
C PRO A 53 6.21 -3.69 6.52
N PHE A 54 4.91 -3.91 6.28
CA PHE A 54 3.85 -3.48 7.19
C PHE A 54 3.73 -4.43 8.38
N GLY A 55 3.13 -3.94 9.46
CA GLY A 55 2.80 -4.76 10.62
C GLY A 55 1.72 -4.10 11.45
N ILE A 56 0.98 -4.90 12.23
CA ILE A 56 0.05 -4.33 13.21
C ILE A 56 0.86 -3.60 14.28
N SER A 57 0.45 -2.40 14.71
CA SER A 57 1.21 -1.54 15.62
C SER A 57 1.67 -2.25 16.91
N SER A 58 0.89 -3.20 17.43
CA SER A 58 1.22 -3.99 18.62
C SER A 58 2.13 -5.21 18.37
N SER A 59 2.38 -5.58 17.12
CA SER A 59 3.17 -6.77 16.76
C SER A 59 4.67 -6.52 16.85
N GLY A 60 5.10 -5.25 16.71
CA GLY A 60 6.51 -4.86 16.48
C GLY A 60 7.14 -5.54 15.26
N CYS A 61 6.33 -5.93 14.28
CA CYS A 61 6.77 -6.55 13.04
C CYS A 61 6.89 -5.55 11.87
N ALA A 62 6.35 -4.34 12.01
CA ALA A 62 6.53 -3.30 10.99
C ALA A 62 8.01 -2.93 10.85
N MET A 63 8.44 -2.62 9.63
CA MET A 63 9.83 -2.21 9.34
C MET A 63 10.22 -0.93 10.08
N ALA A 64 9.27 -0.02 10.24
CA ALA A 64 9.39 1.23 10.98
C ALA A 64 8.00 1.65 11.47
N PRO A 65 7.89 2.56 12.47
CA PRO A 65 6.59 3.06 12.94
C PRO A 65 5.69 3.61 11.83
N SER A 66 6.28 4.17 10.77
CA SER A 66 5.53 4.70 9.63
C SER A 66 4.90 3.62 8.71
N PHE A 67 5.25 2.35 8.89
CA PHE A 67 4.66 1.18 8.24
C PHE A 67 3.67 0.42 9.15
N GLU A 68 3.38 0.96 10.34
CA GLU A 68 2.38 0.37 11.22
C GLU A 68 0.96 0.56 10.67
N VAL A 69 0.12 -0.45 10.93
CA VAL A 69 -1.30 -0.48 10.58
C VAL A 69 -2.08 -0.70 11.86
N ASP A 70 -3.02 0.19 12.15
CA ASP A 70 -3.85 0.10 13.34
C ASP A 70 -5.02 -0.86 13.08
N CYS A 71 -5.11 -1.93 13.87
CA CYS A 71 -6.20 -2.89 13.79
C CYS A 71 -7.26 -2.59 14.84
N ASN A 72 -8.23 -1.74 14.48
CA ASN A 72 -9.22 -1.22 15.43
C ASN A 72 -10.50 -2.06 15.43
N ASN A 73 -11.08 -2.25 16.63
CA ASN A 73 -12.39 -2.87 16.77
C ASN A 73 -13.49 -1.85 16.40
N THR A 74 -14.29 -2.16 15.38
CA THR A 74 -15.41 -1.33 14.93
C THR A 74 -16.75 -2.05 15.14
N ALA A 75 -17.87 -1.37 14.92
CA ALA A 75 -19.20 -1.99 15.00
C ALA A 75 -19.36 -3.21 14.07
N ASN A 76 -18.59 -3.27 12.98
CA ASN A 76 -18.60 -4.35 12.00
C ASN A 76 -17.40 -5.29 12.12
N GLY A 77 -16.75 -5.34 13.29
CA GLY A 77 -15.56 -6.15 13.57
C GLY A 77 -14.25 -5.38 13.43
N PHE A 78 -13.13 -6.12 13.51
CA PHE A 78 -11.80 -5.54 13.36
C PHE A 78 -11.57 -5.00 11.95
N LYS A 79 -10.99 -3.81 11.83
CA LYS A 79 -10.66 -3.17 10.55
C LYS A 79 -9.26 -2.54 10.62
N PRO A 80 -8.45 -2.67 9.56
CA PRO A 80 -7.12 -2.06 9.49
C PRO A 80 -7.23 -0.59 9.06
N PHE A 81 -6.37 0.27 9.62
CA PHE A 81 -6.31 1.70 9.32
C PHE A 81 -4.88 2.18 9.14
N VAL A 82 -4.71 3.16 8.26
CA VAL A 82 -3.52 4.01 8.17
C VAL A 82 -3.98 5.43 8.45
N GLY A 83 -3.59 5.99 9.59
CA GLY A 83 -4.15 7.24 10.06
C GLY A 83 -5.67 7.11 10.23
N ASN A 84 -6.44 7.92 9.49
CA ASN A 84 -7.89 7.97 9.56
C ASN A 84 -8.61 7.27 8.39
N VAL A 85 -7.90 6.53 7.54
CA VAL A 85 -8.48 5.81 6.39
C VAL A 85 -8.39 4.29 6.56
N GLU A 86 -9.50 3.60 6.29
CA GLU A 86 -9.59 2.14 6.37
C GLU A 86 -8.82 1.51 5.20
N VAL A 87 -7.97 0.52 5.48
CA VAL A 87 -7.21 -0.21 4.46
C VAL A 87 -8.06 -1.35 3.91
N ILE A 88 -8.17 -1.42 2.59
CA ILE A 88 -8.86 -2.49 1.86
C ILE A 88 -7.87 -3.59 1.46
N SER A 89 -6.69 -3.19 0.98
CA SER A 89 -5.65 -4.13 0.56
C SER A 89 -4.26 -3.47 0.50
N LEU A 90 -3.22 -4.28 0.72
CA LEU A 90 -1.81 -3.91 0.58
C LEU A 90 -1.15 -4.88 -0.40
N SER A 91 -0.73 -4.40 -1.56
CA SER A 91 -0.07 -5.25 -2.57
C SER A 91 0.73 -4.43 -3.58
N ASN A 92 1.83 -4.99 -4.11
CA ASN A 92 2.55 -4.48 -5.29
C ASN A 92 2.91 -2.98 -5.26
N GLY A 93 3.38 -2.46 -4.12
CA GLY A 93 3.72 -1.03 -3.99
C GLY A 93 2.50 -0.10 -3.88
N GLN A 94 1.29 -0.65 -3.75
CA GLN A 94 0.06 0.10 -3.58
C GLN A 94 -0.71 -0.32 -2.33
N ALA A 95 -1.46 0.63 -1.77
CA ALA A 95 -2.43 0.44 -0.72
C ALA A 95 -3.78 0.99 -1.21
N ARG A 96 -4.83 0.16 -1.20
CA ARG A 96 -6.18 0.64 -1.45
C ARG A 96 -6.83 0.96 -0.11
N VAL A 97 -7.44 2.14 0.00
CA VAL A 97 -8.07 2.62 1.22
C VAL A 97 -9.47 3.18 0.95
N MET A 98 -10.31 3.28 1.98
CA MET A 98 -11.59 3.97 1.92
C MET A 98 -11.45 5.40 2.40
N ASN A 99 -11.89 6.32 1.56
CA ASN A 99 -11.71 7.75 1.68
C ASN A 99 -13.06 8.47 1.76
N HIS A 100 -13.20 9.55 2.53
CA HIS A 100 -14.49 10.23 2.70
C HIS A 100 -14.91 11.02 1.45
N VAL A 101 -16.20 10.98 1.13
CA VAL A 101 -16.80 11.76 0.04
C VAL A 101 -17.22 13.13 0.58
N SER A 102 -16.56 14.20 0.12
CA SER A 102 -16.98 15.56 0.48
C SER A 102 -18.32 15.88 -0.18
N SER A 103 -19.20 16.59 0.53
CA SER A 103 -20.52 16.94 0.03
C SER A 103 -20.98 18.35 0.41
N SER A 104 -21.71 18.99 -0.50
CA SER A 104 -22.41 20.24 -0.25
C SER A 104 -23.87 20.08 -0.63
N CYS A 105 -24.75 20.11 0.36
CA CYS A 105 -26.16 19.75 0.20
C CYS A 105 -27.09 20.87 0.65
N TYR A 106 -28.20 21.04 -0.06
CA TYR A 106 -29.29 21.90 0.36
C TYR A 106 -30.11 21.25 1.47
N ASN A 107 -30.46 22.05 2.48
CA ASN A 107 -31.29 21.64 3.59
C ASN A 107 -32.67 22.27 3.49
N ARG A 108 -33.68 21.42 3.30
CA ARG A 108 -35.08 21.85 3.11
C ARG A 108 -35.70 22.44 4.38
N THR A 109 -35.20 22.06 5.55
CA THR A 109 -35.70 22.55 6.84
C THR A 109 -35.20 23.97 7.10
N SER A 110 -33.89 24.21 6.99
CA SER A 110 -33.31 25.56 7.14
C SER A 110 -33.50 26.45 5.91
N ARG A 111 -33.91 25.86 4.77
CA ARG A 111 -34.06 26.51 3.46
C ARG A 111 -32.78 27.13 2.92
N GLN A 112 -31.63 26.58 3.31
CA GLN A 112 -30.31 27.08 2.94
C GLN A 112 -29.38 25.92 2.58
N MET A 113 -28.25 26.23 1.96
CA MET A 113 -27.15 25.26 1.82
C MET A 113 -26.60 24.96 3.22
N ASN A 114 -26.38 23.69 3.53
CA ASN A 114 -25.61 23.33 4.72
C ASN A 114 -24.15 23.77 4.53
N PRO A 115 -23.40 24.01 5.63
CA PRO A 115 -21.95 23.99 5.59
C PRO A 115 -21.47 22.75 4.84
N ALA A 116 -20.49 22.93 3.95
CA ALA A 116 -19.95 21.81 3.20
C ALA A 116 -19.25 20.83 4.17
N ASP A 117 -19.55 19.55 4.01
CA ASP A 117 -18.82 18.47 4.66
C ASP A 117 -17.60 18.19 3.79
N VAL A 118 -16.42 18.61 4.27
CA VAL A 118 -15.17 18.57 3.51
C VAL A 118 -14.19 17.62 4.15
N TRP A 119 -13.37 17.00 3.31
CA TRP A 119 -12.36 16.04 3.73
C TRP A 119 -10.96 16.48 3.33
N TYR A 120 -10.00 16.12 4.18
CA TYR A 120 -8.58 16.17 3.90
C TYR A 120 -7.91 14.86 4.33
N LEU A 121 -6.83 14.51 3.63
CA LEU A 121 -5.97 13.38 3.98
C LEU A 121 -4.52 13.85 4.02
N ASN A 122 -3.89 13.73 5.19
CA ASN A 122 -2.50 14.09 5.39
C ASN A 122 -1.65 12.83 5.61
N LEU A 123 -0.79 12.52 4.64
CA LEU A 123 0.17 11.42 4.63
C LEU A 123 1.61 11.94 4.68
N THR A 124 1.80 13.22 5.00
CA THR A 124 3.13 13.84 5.09
C THR A 124 3.98 13.13 6.14
N GLY A 125 5.22 12.80 5.78
CA GLY A 125 6.12 12.03 6.65
C GLY A 125 5.87 10.52 6.67
N THR A 126 4.85 10.02 5.95
CA THR A 126 4.58 8.58 5.82
C THR A 126 5.18 7.99 4.53
N PRO A 127 5.18 6.65 4.37
CA PRO A 127 5.62 6.00 3.14
C PRO A 127 4.68 6.25 1.96
N TYR A 128 3.46 6.73 2.20
CA TYR A 128 2.38 6.81 1.23
C TYR A 128 2.37 8.12 0.44
N ARG A 129 1.91 8.05 -0.79
CA ARG A 129 1.54 9.17 -1.66
C ARG A 129 0.26 8.84 -2.41
N LEU A 130 -0.49 9.86 -2.80
CA LEU A 130 -1.70 9.71 -3.62
C LEU A 130 -1.29 9.25 -5.02
N SER A 131 -1.84 8.13 -5.48
CA SER A 131 -1.50 7.61 -6.81
C SER A 131 -2.08 8.49 -7.91
N ASP A 132 -1.23 9.16 -8.68
CA ASP A 132 -1.63 10.05 -9.77
C ASP A 132 -2.09 9.29 -11.01
N SER A 133 -1.60 8.06 -11.18
CA SER A 133 -1.96 7.19 -12.30
C SER A 133 -3.29 6.45 -12.09
N ALA A 134 -3.66 6.15 -10.84
CA ALA A 134 -4.86 5.40 -10.51
C ALA A 134 -6.06 6.29 -10.14
N ASN A 135 -5.80 7.42 -9.46
CA ASN A 135 -6.88 8.26 -8.93
C ASN A 135 -7.23 9.43 -9.85
N LYS A 136 -8.49 9.83 -9.81
CA LYS A 136 -8.99 11.08 -10.40
C LYS A 136 -9.78 11.87 -9.39
N PHE A 137 -9.55 13.17 -9.36
CA PHE A 137 -10.40 14.07 -8.60
C PHE A 137 -11.72 14.23 -9.34
N THR A 138 -12.79 13.76 -8.70
CA THR A 138 -14.12 13.61 -9.29
C THR A 138 -15.10 14.56 -8.61
N VAL A 139 -15.80 15.37 -9.40
CA VAL A 139 -16.84 16.29 -8.95
C VAL A 139 -18.15 15.93 -9.60
N ILE A 140 -19.19 15.77 -8.78
CA ILE A 140 -20.55 15.42 -9.23
C ILE A 140 -21.51 16.50 -8.74
N GLY A 141 -22.39 16.96 -9.62
CA GLY A 141 -23.36 18.00 -9.31
C GLY A 141 -23.62 18.90 -10.50
N CYS A 142 -24.51 19.88 -10.31
CA CYS A 142 -24.81 20.88 -11.31
C CYS A 142 -24.49 22.26 -10.77
N ARG A 143 -23.81 23.08 -11.60
CA ARG A 143 -23.27 24.38 -11.18
C ARG A 143 -22.37 24.18 -9.96
N THR A 144 -21.45 23.23 -10.08
CA THR A 144 -20.56 22.81 -9.00
C THR A 144 -19.13 23.01 -9.47
N LEU A 145 -18.34 23.72 -8.67
CA LEU A 145 -16.89 23.81 -8.81
C LEU A 145 -16.30 23.39 -7.47
N ALA A 146 -15.40 22.43 -7.50
CA ALA A 146 -14.61 22.07 -6.35
C ALA A 146 -13.12 22.06 -6.71
N TYR A 147 -12.31 22.37 -5.72
CA TYR A 147 -10.86 22.43 -5.80
C TYR A 147 -10.25 21.34 -4.94
N THR A 148 -9.05 20.94 -5.33
CA THR A 148 -8.15 20.14 -4.51
C THR A 148 -6.75 20.76 -4.52
N PHE A 149 -6.08 20.75 -3.37
CA PHE A 149 -4.77 21.38 -3.20
C PHE A 149 -3.91 20.61 -2.20
N ASP A 150 -2.59 20.84 -2.27
CA ASP A 150 -1.57 20.13 -1.48
C ASP A 150 -1.25 20.79 -0.12
N ASP A 151 -1.74 21.99 0.13
CA ASP A 151 -1.75 22.67 1.43
C ASP A 151 -2.75 23.84 1.40
N TYR A 152 -3.39 24.12 2.53
CA TYR A 152 -4.35 25.22 2.65
C TYR A 152 -3.62 26.57 2.61
N ASN A 153 -3.93 27.42 1.63
CA ASN A 153 -3.40 28.79 1.38
C ASN A 153 -1.95 28.96 0.89
N VAL A 154 -1.05 27.99 1.09
CA VAL A 154 0.38 28.12 0.72
C VAL A 154 0.89 26.97 -0.15
N GLY A 155 -0.01 26.10 -0.59
CA GLY A 155 0.29 24.94 -1.44
C GLY A 155 0.87 25.33 -2.80
N LYS A 156 1.66 24.43 -3.39
CA LYS A 156 2.24 24.60 -4.73
C LYS A 156 1.34 24.00 -5.81
N TYR A 157 0.41 23.15 -5.42
CA TYR A 157 -0.50 22.45 -6.28
C TYR A 157 -1.93 22.84 -5.93
N MET A 158 -2.65 23.32 -6.94
CA MET A 158 -4.09 23.53 -6.89
C MET A 158 -4.67 23.06 -8.22
N SER A 159 -5.73 22.28 -8.14
CA SER A 159 -6.50 21.82 -9.29
C SER A 159 -7.99 21.95 -8.98
N GLY A 160 -8.82 21.91 -10.01
CA GLY A 160 -10.25 22.03 -9.84
C GLY A 160 -11.02 21.35 -10.96
N CYS A 161 -12.27 21.01 -10.66
CA CYS A 161 -13.17 20.42 -11.62
C CYS A 161 -14.51 21.14 -11.58
N VAL A 162 -15.00 21.55 -12.74
CA VAL A 162 -16.29 22.21 -12.90
C VAL A 162 -17.28 21.28 -13.58
N SER A 163 -18.46 21.14 -12.99
CA SER A 163 -19.60 20.47 -13.58
C SER A 163 -20.76 21.46 -13.76
N VAL A 164 -21.23 21.59 -14.99
CA VAL A 164 -22.19 22.60 -15.41
C VAL A 164 -23.50 21.98 -15.90
N CYS A 165 -24.60 22.61 -15.51
CA CYS A 165 -25.93 22.31 -16.03
C CYS A 165 -26.71 23.63 -16.06
N ARG A 166 -27.29 24.00 -17.21
CA ARG A 166 -28.01 25.27 -17.33
C ARG A 166 -29.32 25.19 -16.56
N ARG A 167 -29.50 26.01 -15.52
CA ARG A 167 -30.72 26.02 -14.67
C ARG A 167 -31.08 24.63 -14.10
N GLY A 168 -30.07 23.79 -13.84
CA GLY A 168 -30.30 22.42 -13.37
C GLY A 168 -31.01 21.53 -14.40
N ASP A 169 -30.91 21.83 -15.70
CA ASP A 169 -31.33 20.91 -16.76
C ASP A 169 -30.37 19.73 -16.87
N LEU A 170 -30.91 18.52 -16.72
CA LEU A 170 -30.18 17.27 -16.70
C LEU A 170 -30.30 16.47 -18.01
N SER A 171 -31.03 17.00 -19.01
CA SER A 171 -31.32 16.31 -20.28
C SER A 171 -30.07 15.88 -21.05
N SER A 172 -28.97 16.63 -20.89
CA SER A 172 -27.68 16.36 -21.53
C SER A 172 -26.71 15.53 -20.67
N ALA A 173 -27.10 15.15 -19.46
CA ALA A 173 -26.30 14.28 -18.60
C ALA A 173 -26.49 12.82 -19.05
N ILE A 174 -25.38 12.11 -19.29
CA ILE A 174 -25.38 10.76 -19.86
C ILE A 174 -24.67 9.81 -18.89
N ASN A 175 -25.31 8.68 -18.56
CA ASN A 175 -24.69 7.63 -17.74
C ASN A 175 -23.34 7.19 -18.35
N GLY A 176 -22.34 6.96 -17.50
CA GLY A 176 -20.98 6.61 -17.89
C GLY A 176 -20.13 7.78 -18.40
N SER A 177 -20.72 8.96 -18.68
CA SER A 177 -19.99 10.13 -19.17
C SER A 177 -19.66 11.11 -18.03
N CYS A 178 -18.40 11.54 -17.93
CA CYS A 178 -17.95 12.49 -16.91
C CYS A 178 -17.07 13.60 -17.49
N VAL A 179 -17.65 14.36 -18.43
CA VAL A 179 -16.96 15.37 -19.25
C VAL A 179 -17.54 16.78 -19.12
N GLY A 180 -17.93 17.16 -17.90
CA GLY A 180 -18.32 18.52 -17.54
C GLY A 180 -19.82 18.76 -17.39
N ILE A 181 -20.70 17.82 -17.78
CA ILE A 181 -22.15 17.92 -17.54
C ILE A 181 -22.54 16.92 -16.45
N GLY A 182 -22.94 17.41 -15.29
CA GLY A 182 -23.29 16.58 -14.13
C GLY A 182 -22.09 15.91 -13.43
N CYS A 183 -21.00 15.67 -14.15
CA CYS A 183 -19.79 15.07 -13.63
C CYS A 183 -18.55 15.64 -14.33
N CYS A 184 -17.49 15.87 -13.57
CA CYS A 184 -16.18 16.28 -14.06
C CYS A 184 -15.10 15.43 -13.36
N GLN A 185 -14.07 15.03 -14.12
CA GLN A 185 -12.86 14.41 -13.59
C GLN A 185 -11.61 15.17 -14.03
N THR A 186 -10.65 15.34 -13.11
CA THR A 186 -9.31 15.84 -13.42
C THR A 186 -8.26 14.94 -12.80
N ASN A 187 -7.10 14.86 -13.46
CA ASN A 187 -5.92 14.18 -12.93
C ASN A 187 -5.30 15.02 -11.80
N ILE A 188 -4.50 14.36 -10.97
CA ILE A 188 -3.67 15.01 -9.96
C ILE A 188 -2.20 15.01 -10.37
N SER A 189 -1.40 15.89 -9.76
CA SER A 189 0.06 15.86 -9.95
C SER A 189 0.69 14.67 -9.23
N THR A 190 1.79 14.16 -9.77
CA THR A 190 2.68 13.22 -9.09
C THR A 190 3.24 13.83 -7.80
N GLY A 191 3.52 13.00 -6.79
CA GLY A 191 4.30 13.39 -5.62
C GLY A 191 3.49 13.84 -4.40
N LEU A 192 2.16 13.91 -4.51
CA LEU A 192 1.29 14.45 -3.46
C LEU A 192 1.17 13.51 -2.27
N SER A 193 1.45 14.01 -1.07
CA SER A 193 1.22 13.34 0.22
C SER A 193 0.11 13.99 1.04
N TYR A 194 -0.49 15.04 0.52
CA TYR A 194 -1.60 15.74 1.15
C TYR A 194 -2.62 16.07 0.06
N TYR A 195 -3.89 15.96 0.39
CA TYR A 195 -4.92 16.67 -0.34
C TYR A 195 -6.07 17.09 0.56
N GLU A 196 -6.71 18.19 0.19
CA GLU A 196 -7.96 18.66 0.78
C GLU A 196 -8.96 18.98 -0.35
N VAL A 197 -10.24 19.03 0.01
CA VAL A 197 -11.33 19.41 -0.88
C VAL A 197 -11.97 20.72 -0.43
N MET A 198 -12.21 21.62 -1.38
CA MET A 198 -12.96 22.84 -1.14
C MET A 198 -14.02 23.04 -2.23
N PHE A 199 -15.26 23.32 -1.85
CA PHE A 199 -16.28 23.76 -2.81
C PHE A 199 -16.22 25.28 -3.00
N ASP A 200 -16.44 25.74 -4.23
CA ASP A 200 -16.57 27.16 -4.50
C ASP A 200 -17.89 27.71 -3.94
N TYR A 201 -17.79 28.51 -2.87
CA TYR A 201 -18.95 29.05 -2.16
C TYR A 201 -19.72 30.11 -2.97
N THR A 202 -19.14 30.65 -4.04
CA THR A 202 -19.82 31.63 -4.90
C THR A 202 -20.86 30.97 -5.80
N LEU A 203 -20.75 29.66 -6.03
CA LEU A 203 -21.69 28.87 -6.82
C LEU A 203 -22.84 28.33 -5.97
N ASN A 204 -23.75 29.23 -5.58
CA ASN A 204 -24.92 28.87 -4.79
C ASN A 204 -25.93 28.02 -5.60
N THR A 205 -26.16 26.77 -5.19
CA THR A 205 -27.07 25.82 -5.86
C THR A 205 -28.47 25.77 -5.26
N SER A 206 -28.79 26.61 -4.27
CA SER A 206 -30.12 26.66 -3.62
C SER A 206 -31.28 26.91 -4.58
N GLY A 207 -31.07 27.57 -5.73
CA GLY A 207 -32.11 27.78 -6.74
C GLY A 207 -32.47 26.54 -7.57
N ILE A 208 -31.65 25.48 -7.53
CA ILE A 208 -31.82 24.24 -8.28
C ILE A 208 -31.91 22.99 -7.39
N TYR A 209 -32.06 23.19 -6.07
CA TYR A 209 -32.05 22.14 -5.06
C TYR A 209 -33.08 21.01 -5.28
N ASN A 210 -34.20 21.33 -5.93
CA ASN A 210 -35.28 20.38 -6.22
C ASN A 210 -34.92 19.40 -7.34
N ARG A 211 -33.91 19.73 -8.16
CA ARG A 211 -33.39 18.87 -9.22
C ARG A 211 -32.06 18.24 -8.82
N THR A 212 -31.20 19.03 -8.20
CA THR A 212 -29.88 18.59 -7.73
C THR A 212 -29.66 19.00 -6.28
N PRO A 213 -30.07 18.18 -5.30
CA PRO A 213 -30.07 18.55 -3.89
C PRO A 213 -28.67 18.58 -3.28
N CYS A 214 -27.70 17.88 -3.87
CA CYS A 214 -26.34 17.75 -3.37
C CYS A 214 -25.32 17.84 -4.50
N SER A 215 -24.14 18.32 -4.14
CA SER A 215 -22.91 18.22 -4.91
C SER A 215 -21.89 17.40 -4.14
N TYR A 216 -21.03 16.69 -4.84
CA TYR A 216 -20.02 15.80 -4.27
C TYR A 216 -18.65 16.09 -4.88
N ALA A 217 -17.60 15.89 -4.10
CA ALA A 217 -16.22 15.98 -4.55
C ALA A 217 -15.37 14.97 -3.80
N VAL A 218 -14.59 14.18 -4.53
CA VAL A 218 -13.76 13.11 -3.94
C VAL A 218 -12.58 12.78 -4.84
N LEU A 219 -11.45 12.45 -4.24
CA LEU A 219 -10.34 11.81 -4.95
C LEU A 219 -10.53 10.29 -4.83
N MET A 220 -10.69 9.60 -5.96
CA MET A 220 -11.01 8.17 -5.95
C MET A 220 -10.34 7.41 -7.10
N GLU A 221 -10.23 6.09 -6.93
CA GLU A 221 -9.73 5.16 -7.93
C GLU A 221 -10.62 5.20 -9.19
N SER A 222 -10.03 5.57 -10.31
CA SER A 222 -10.77 5.84 -11.54
C SER A 222 -11.48 4.60 -12.11
N SER A 223 -10.90 3.42 -11.95
CA SER A 223 -11.51 2.15 -12.39
C SER A 223 -12.70 1.72 -11.53
N SER A 224 -12.85 2.30 -10.34
CA SER A 224 -13.94 2.01 -9.40
C SER A 224 -15.11 2.99 -9.54
N PHE A 225 -15.06 3.89 -10.53
CA PHE A 225 -16.09 4.90 -10.77
C PHE A 225 -16.77 4.72 -12.13
N THR A 226 -18.10 4.77 -12.14
CA THR A 226 -18.91 4.96 -13.34
C THR A 226 -20.02 5.94 -13.01
N PHE A 227 -20.09 7.04 -13.74
CA PHE A 227 -21.07 8.08 -13.48
C PHE A 227 -22.50 7.57 -13.72
N SER A 228 -23.42 7.92 -12.83
CA SER A 228 -24.86 7.72 -12.98
C SER A 228 -25.60 9.03 -12.79
N THR A 229 -26.57 9.32 -13.65
CA THR A 229 -27.44 10.51 -13.52
C THR A 229 -28.25 10.49 -12.23
N THR A 230 -28.46 9.33 -11.61
CA THR A 230 -29.10 9.23 -10.28
C THR A 230 -28.30 9.89 -9.16
N TYR A 231 -26.98 10.06 -9.33
CA TYR A 231 -26.11 10.78 -8.40
C TYR A 231 -26.42 12.29 -8.37
N LEU A 232 -27.07 12.82 -9.40
CA LEU A 232 -27.49 14.23 -9.45
C LEU A 232 -28.80 14.46 -8.71
N THR A 233 -29.76 13.55 -8.85
CA THR A 233 -31.14 13.74 -8.38
C THR A 233 -31.41 13.18 -6.99
N SER A 234 -30.49 12.39 -6.45
CA SER A 234 -30.63 11.71 -5.16
C SER A 234 -29.32 11.73 -4.37
N ARG A 235 -29.37 11.20 -3.13
CA ARG A 235 -28.17 11.00 -2.31
C ARG A 235 -27.43 9.69 -2.61
N ALA A 236 -27.77 9.02 -3.72
CA ALA A 236 -27.27 7.69 -4.06
C ALA A 236 -25.74 7.61 -4.06
N PHE A 237 -25.03 8.65 -4.50
CA PHE A 237 -23.56 8.61 -4.51
C PHE A 237 -22.99 8.46 -3.10
N ASN A 238 -23.51 9.21 -2.13
CA ASN A 238 -23.08 9.13 -0.74
C ASN A 238 -23.57 7.85 -0.08
N THR A 239 -24.81 7.42 -0.33
CA THR A 239 -25.39 6.27 0.36
C THR A 239 -24.89 4.93 -0.16
N SER A 240 -24.54 4.82 -1.45
CA SER A 240 -24.13 3.54 -2.07
C SER A 240 -22.84 2.99 -1.48
N TYR A 241 -21.98 3.86 -0.96
CA TYR A 241 -20.67 3.50 -0.42
C TYR A 241 -20.49 3.94 1.04
N GLY A 242 -21.59 4.16 1.77
CA GLY A 242 -21.53 4.55 3.18
C GLY A 242 -20.80 5.87 3.45
N GLY A 243 -20.81 6.79 2.48
CA GLY A 243 -20.12 8.07 2.55
C GLY A 243 -18.65 8.04 2.14
N GLN A 244 -18.17 6.91 1.62
CA GLN A 244 -16.77 6.71 1.31
C GLN A 244 -16.56 6.33 -0.17
N ALA A 245 -15.32 6.35 -0.63
CA ALA A 245 -14.92 5.93 -1.97
C ALA A 245 -13.53 5.25 -1.92
N PRO A 246 -13.27 4.24 -2.76
CA PRO A 246 -11.93 3.66 -2.88
C PRO A 246 -10.91 4.69 -3.38
N LEU A 247 -9.74 4.71 -2.75
CA LEU A 247 -8.59 5.54 -3.10
C LEU A 247 -7.34 4.65 -3.16
N VAL A 248 -6.46 4.89 -4.14
CA VAL A 248 -5.17 4.18 -4.25
C VAL A 248 -4.03 5.05 -3.75
N LEU A 249 -3.23 4.54 -2.84
CA LEU A 249 -1.98 5.14 -2.39
C LEU A 249 -0.82 4.34 -2.96
N ASP A 250 0.17 5.02 -3.54
CA ASP A 250 1.46 4.40 -3.82
C ASP A 250 2.32 4.51 -2.56
N TRP A 251 2.98 3.42 -2.17
CA TRP A 251 3.92 3.43 -1.06
C TRP A 251 5.32 3.04 -1.52
N ALA A 252 6.32 3.58 -0.83
CA ALA A 252 7.72 3.26 -1.10
C ALA A 252 8.54 3.30 0.18
N ILE A 253 9.68 2.60 0.19
CA ILE A 253 10.73 2.82 1.16
C ILE A 253 11.38 4.17 0.86
N ARG A 254 11.32 5.10 1.82
CA ARG A 254 11.80 6.49 1.67
C ARG A 254 13.07 6.78 2.45
N THR A 255 13.90 5.77 2.71
CA THR A 255 15.21 5.92 3.38
C THR A 255 16.32 6.43 2.45
N ALA A 256 16.06 6.44 1.13
CA ALA A 256 16.94 6.96 0.09
C ALA A 256 16.08 7.40 -1.11
N ASN A 257 16.61 8.24 -2.01
CA ASN A 257 15.81 8.77 -3.13
C ASN A 257 15.55 7.77 -4.25
N ASN A 258 16.44 6.77 -4.41
CA ASN A 258 16.39 5.76 -5.46
C ASN A 258 17.23 4.53 -5.07
N CYS A 259 17.17 3.48 -5.89
CA CYS A 259 17.90 2.24 -5.66
C CYS A 259 19.43 2.40 -5.62
N VAL A 260 19.99 3.24 -6.48
CA VAL A 260 21.45 3.44 -6.55
C VAL A 260 21.97 4.05 -5.26
N GLU A 261 21.22 5.01 -4.68
CA GLU A 261 21.53 5.58 -3.39
C GLU A 261 21.28 4.58 -2.25
N ALA A 262 20.16 3.86 -2.28
CA ALA A 262 19.80 2.90 -1.25
C ALA A 262 20.84 1.79 -1.07
N GLN A 263 21.40 1.29 -2.19
CA GLN A 263 22.41 0.23 -2.19
C GLN A 263 23.77 0.65 -1.61
N LYS A 264 24.05 1.96 -1.49
CA LYS A 264 25.28 2.47 -0.88
C LYS A 264 25.30 2.29 0.64
N ASN A 265 24.14 2.14 1.27
CA ASN A 265 24.01 1.94 2.71
C ASN A 265 23.32 0.60 3.03
N PRO A 266 24.10 -0.49 3.18
CA PRO A 266 23.55 -1.81 3.48
C PRO A 266 22.71 -1.88 4.77
N ALA A 267 22.96 -0.97 5.72
CA ALA A 267 22.23 -0.97 7.00
C ALA A 267 20.78 -0.52 6.85
N SER A 268 20.51 0.47 5.98
CA SER A 268 19.17 1.02 5.71
C SER A 268 18.51 0.46 4.45
N TYR A 269 19.22 -0.38 3.68
CA TYR A 269 18.70 -1.02 2.50
C TYR A 269 17.64 -2.09 2.84
N ALA A 270 16.45 -1.94 2.28
CA ALA A 270 15.28 -2.73 2.64
C ALA A 270 15.12 -4.02 1.83
N CYS A 271 15.68 -4.11 0.61
CA CYS A 271 15.55 -5.31 -0.24
C CYS A 271 16.54 -6.38 0.20
N LYS A 272 16.30 -6.94 1.39
CA LYS A 272 17.17 -7.93 2.02
C LYS A 272 16.94 -9.32 1.46
N GLY A 273 15.76 -9.61 0.91
CA GLY A 273 15.41 -10.95 0.47
C GLY A 273 16.32 -11.46 -0.64
N ASP A 274 16.70 -12.73 -0.53
CA ASP A 274 17.41 -13.42 -1.60
C ASP A 274 16.56 -13.38 -2.87
N TYR A 275 17.19 -13.26 -4.03
CA TYR A 275 16.48 -13.13 -5.32
C TYR A 275 15.47 -11.96 -5.38
N SER A 276 15.63 -10.94 -4.53
CA SER A 276 14.92 -9.66 -4.68
C SER A 276 15.66 -8.72 -5.64
N VAL A 277 14.93 -7.73 -6.14
CA VAL A 277 15.42 -6.62 -6.97
C VAL A 277 14.82 -5.31 -6.45
N CYS A 278 15.63 -4.26 -6.44
CA CYS A 278 15.18 -2.92 -6.12
C CYS A 278 14.60 -2.24 -7.35
N LEU A 279 13.45 -1.58 -7.20
CA LEU A 279 12.78 -0.80 -8.23
C LEU A 279 12.55 0.63 -7.71
N ASN A 280 12.90 1.63 -8.51
CA ASN A 280 12.65 3.03 -8.14
C ASN A 280 11.13 3.29 -8.05
N SER A 281 10.74 4.11 -7.08
CA SER A 281 9.37 4.62 -6.98
C SER A 281 9.04 5.48 -8.20
N THR A 282 7.87 5.27 -8.78
CA THR A 282 7.34 6.09 -9.88
C THR A 282 6.65 7.36 -9.37
N ASN A 283 6.25 7.39 -8.11
CA ASN A 283 5.54 8.51 -7.48
C ASN A 283 6.47 9.22 -6.47
N GLY A 284 7.44 9.96 -7.01
CA GLY A 284 8.48 10.71 -6.29
C GLY A 284 9.54 9.84 -5.58
N PRO A 285 10.42 10.44 -4.74
CA PRO A 285 11.60 9.77 -4.18
C PRO A 285 11.31 8.50 -3.39
N GLY A 286 12.11 7.46 -3.58
CA GLY A 286 12.01 6.19 -2.85
C GLY A 286 12.21 4.97 -3.76
N TYR A 287 12.05 3.79 -3.19
CA TYR A 287 12.13 2.53 -3.90
C TYR A 287 11.23 1.46 -3.26
N ILE A 288 10.89 0.43 -4.03
CA ILE A 288 10.24 -0.79 -3.55
C ILE A 288 11.12 -1.98 -3.88
N CYS A 289 10.84 -3.11 -3.22
CA CYS A 289 11.51 -4.37 -3.49
C CYS A 289 10.52 -5.29 -4.19
N ASN A 290 10.99 -6.04 -5.18
CA ASN A 290 10.20 -7.05 -5.86
C ASN A 290 11.00 -8.35 -5.99
N CYS A 291 10.32 -9.48 -6.07
CA CYS A 291 11.00 -10.72 -6.41
C CYS A 291 11.47 -10.69 -7.86
N LYS A 292 12.64 -11.27 -8.14
CA LYS A 292 13.11 -11.47 -9.52
C LYS A 292 12.10 -12.31 -10.30
N LYS A 293 12.05 -12.11 -11.61
CA LYS A 293 11.15 -12.86 -12.49
C LYS A 293 11.30 -14.38 -12.26
N GLY A 294 10.18 -15.05 -12.00
CA GLY A 294 10.14 -16.49 -11.69
C GLY A 294 10.16 -16.84 -10.20
N TYR A 295 10.33 -15.85 -9.32
CA TYR A 295 10.30 -15.99 -7.86
C TYR A 295 9.04 -15.34 -7.28
N GLN A 296 8.54 -15.88 -6.18
CA GLN A 296 7.35 -15.38 -5.46
C GLN A 296 7.61 -15.42 -3.95
N GLY A 297 6.91 -14.55 -3.20
CA GLY A 297 7.08 -14.40 -1.75
C GLY A 297 7.32 -12.94 -1.38
N ASN A 298 7.91 -12.72 -0.21
CA ASN A 298 8.14 -11.39 0.32
C ASN A 298 9.58 -10.91 0.02
N PRO A 299 9.78 -9.90 -0.85
CA PRO A 299 11.11 -9.46 -1.26
C PRO A 299 11.91 -8.73 -0.17
N TYR A 300 11.30 -8.47 0.98
CA TYR A 300 11.92 -7.83 2.12
C TYR A 300 12.44 -8.85 3.16
N LEU A 301 12.11 -10.15 3.01
CA LEU A 301 12.46 -11.21 3.96
C LEU A 301 13.51 -12.17 3.36
N GLN A 302 14.44 -12.62 4.21
CA GLN A 302 15.48 -13.61 3.87
C GLN A 302 15.12 -15.04 4.30
N ASP A 303 13.99 -15.23 4.99
CA ASP A 303 13.57 -16.52 5.52
C ASP A 303 12.71 -17.30 4.51
N SER A 304 12.04 -18.36 4.98
CA SER A 304 11.17 -19.18 4.16
C SER A 304 9.95 -18.46 3.59
N ASN A 305 9.66 -17.22 4.04
CA ASN A 305 8.61 -16.39 3.48
C ASN A 305 9.16 -15.39 2.44
N GLY A 306 10.48 -15.40 2.22
CA GLY A 306 11.19 -14.60 1.22
C GLY A 306 10.88 -15.01 -0.23
N CYS A 307 11.59 -14.41 -1.20
CA CYS A 307 11.42 -14.77 -2.61
C CYS A 307 11.95 -16.19 -2.89
N GLN A 308 11.05 -17.10 -3.22
CA GLN A 308 11.35 -18.49 -3.56
C GLN A 308 11.02 -18.77 -5.02
N GLY A 309 11.91 -19.51 -5.69
CA GLY A 309 11.72 -19.92 -7.07
C GLY A 309 10.75 -21.08 -7.16
N LYS A 310 9.97 -21.14 -8.25
CA LYS A 310 9.31 -22.40 -8.62
C LYS A 310 10.40 -23.38 -9.08
N TYR A 311 10.79 -24.32 -8.22
CA TYR A 311 11.69 -25.39 -8.63
C TYR A 311 11.00 -26.24 -9.71
N TYR A 312 11.38 -26.05 -10.97
CA TYR A 312 11.16 -27.08 -11.98
C TYR A 312 12.19 -28.17 -11.69
N ALA A 313 11.76 -29.24 -11.01
CA ALA A 313 12.58 -30.43 -10.86
C ALA A 313 12.77 -31.07 -12.25
N TYR A 314 13.83 -30.67 -12.95
CA TYR A 314 14.30 -31.39 -14.13
C TYR A 314 14.93 -32.70 -13.66
N ASN A 315 14.10 -33.72 -13.49
CA ASN A 315 14.58 -35.07 -13.30
C ASN A 315 14.96 -35.61 -14.68
N LYS A 316 16.27 -35.81 -14.92
CA LYS A 316 16.84 -36.23 -16.22
C LYS A 316 16.35 -37.61 -16.72
N TYR A 317 15.48 -38.28 -15.95
CA TYR A 317 15.00 -39.65 -16.23
C TYR A 317 13.50 -39.90 -16.03
N SER A 318 12.64 -38.91 -15.77
CA SER A 318 11.19 -39.17 -15.79
C SER A 318 10.35 -37.90 -15.86
N LEU A 319 9.62 -37.70 -16.97
CA LEU A 319 8.50 -36.77 -17.03
C LEU A 319 7.34 -37.36 -16.20
N ARG A 320 7.19 -36.92 -14.95
CA ARG A 320 5.90 -36.95 -14.26
C ARG A 320 5.47 -35.53 -13.93
N ILE A 321 4.42 -35.12 -14.62
CA ILE A 321 3.72 -33.85 -14.43
C ILE A 321 2.93 -33.98 -13.13
N LEU A 322 3.30 -33.22 -12.08
CA LEU A 322 2.40 -32.93 -10.97
C LEU A 322 1.81 -31.54 -11.23
N MET A 323 0.70 -31.52 -11.98
CA MET A 323 -0.22 -30.39 -12.00
C MET A 323 -1.22 -30.62 -10.87
N TYR A 324 -1.19 -29.76 -9.86
CA TYR A 324 -2.39 -29.49 -9.08
C TYR A 324 -2.90 -28.11 -9.48
N ASP A 325 -4.19 -28.12 -9.81
CA ASP A 325 -5.10 -27.04 -10.19
C ASP A 325 -5.03 -26.53 -11.64
N ALA A 326 -5.77 -27.26 -12.46
CA ALA A 326 -6.35 -26.83 -13.72
C ALA A 326 -7.60 -25.97 -13.46
N VAL A 327 -7.65 -24.75 -13.99
CA VAL A 327 -8.87 -24.15 -14.54
C VAL A 327 -8.50 -23.36 -15.80
N ASP A 328 -8.85 -23.96 -16.93
CA ASP A 328 -9.17 -23.40 -18.26
C ASP A 328 -8.31 -22.28 -18.87
N PHE A 329 -7.61 -22.63 -19.97
CA PHE A 329 -7.77 -21.91 -21.23
C PHE A 329 -7.36 -22.80 -22.43
N ILE A 330 -8.35 -23.46 -23.03
CA ILE A 330 -8.27 -24.01 -24.39
C ILE A 330 -8.65 -22.88 -25.34
N THR A 331 -7.79 -22.52 -26.30
CA THR A 331 -8.11 -22.56 -27.74
C THR A 331 -6.97 -22.00 -28.62
N ASN A 332 -6.57 -22.86 -29.57
CA ASN A 332 -6.16 -22.59 -30.95
C ASN A 332 -4.88 -21.78 -31.26
N VAL A 333 -3.82 -22.54 -31.60
CA VAL A 333 -2.98 -22.21 -32.76
C VAL A 333 -2.92 -23.47 -33.64
N SER A 334 -3.65 -23.43 -34.75
CA SER A 334 -3.54 -24.40 -35.84
C SER A 334 -2.53 -23.88 -36.87
N LEU A 335 -1.64 -24.78 -37.31
CA LEU A 335 -0.62 -24.60 -38.33
C LEU A 335 -1.20 -24.16 -39.70
N PHE A 336 -0.60 -23.12 -40.28
CA PHE A 336 0.11 -23.14 -41.57
C PHE A 336 1.21 -22.07 -41.56
#